data_AF-A0A437A126-F1
#
_entry.id   AF-A0A437A126-F1
#
_cell.length_a   1.000
_cell.length_b   1.000
_cell.length_c   1.000
_cell.angle_alpha   90.00
_cell.angle_beta   90.00
_cell.angle_gamma   90.00
#
_symmetry.space_group_name_H-M   'P 1'
#
loop_
_entity.id
_entity.type
_entity.pdbx_description
1 polymer ?
#
loop_
_entity_poly.entity_id
_entity_poly.type
_entity_poly.pdbx_seq_one_letter_code
_entity_poly.pdbx_strand_id
1 'polypeptide(L)'
;MTLTTFLTTLRTYPSLPSQTWYYITLVTLSLCNKPELIAPVLSHAFTHSAIPGSTDAAYVKEERAWLARNPGKLGRVDEEGRESALRILRRCREGLVKSGAIGGIPKAINALYHLRKCHDPHLLDPLPSSPSSLHPLSSLYPTTRPNSLPPNTLNAHKDPSPTPPSTPHPPRQAPQTPPSHS
;
A
#
# COMPACT_ATOMS: atom_id res chain seq x y z
N MET A 1 29.56 -18.59 3.44
CA MET A 1 29.65 -17.24 2.82
C MET A 1 28.63 -16.35 3.51
N THR A 2 29.02 -15.20 4.07
CA THR A 2 28.07 -14.28 4.73
C THR A 2 27.40 -13.38 3.69
N LEU A 3 26.26 -12.78 4.05
CA LEU A 3 25.54 -11.84 3.16
C LEU A 3 26.46 -10.68 2.76
N THR A 4 27.20 -10.08 3.71
CA THR A 4 28.13 -8.97 3.46
C THR A 4 29.21 -9.31 2.42
N THR A 5 29.79 -10.51 2.50
CA THR A 5 30.75 -10.98 1.47
C THR A 5 30.09 -11.05 0.10
N PHE A 6 28.88 -11.62 0.01
CA PHE A 6 28.14 -11.72 -1.25
C PHE A 6 27.77 -10.36 -1.86
N LEU A 7 27.29 -9.40 -1.04
CA LEU A 7 27.00 -8.05 -1.52
C LEU A 7 28.26 -7.30 -1.96
N THR A 8 29.40 -7.56 -1.32
CA THR A 8 30.70 -7.04 -1.76
C THR A 8 31.06 -7.62 -3.13
N THR A 9 30.99 -8.94 -3.31
CA THR A 9 31.27 -9.61 -4.60
C THR A 9 30.36 -9.13 -5.72
N LEU A 10 29.05 -8.95 -5.47
CA LEU A 10 28.13 -8.38 -6.46
C LEU A 10 28.48 -6.94 -6.83
N ARG A 11 28.81 -6.10 -5.84
CA ARG A 11 29.16 -4.68 -6.05
C ARG A 11 30.46 -4.52 -6.86
N THR A 12 31.42 -5.43 -6.70
CA THR A 12 32.72 -5.39 -7.41
C THR A 12 32.74 -6.24 -8.69
N TYR A 13 31.60 -6.72 -9.18
CA TYR A 13 31.55 -7.57 -10.37
C TYR A 13 31.82 -6.76 -11.65
N PRO A 14 32.84 -7.12 -12.47
CA PRO A 14 33.43 -6.19 -13.45
C PRO A 14 32.52 -5.79 -14.61
N SER A 15 31.48 -6.58 -14.93
CA SER A 15 30.50 -6.26 -15.97
C SER A 15 29.16 -5.73 -15.43
N LEU A 16 29.03 -5.55 -14.11
CA LEU A 16 27.82 -5.00 -13.50
C LEU A 16 28.02 -3.51 -13.19
N PRO A 17 27.14 -2.60 -13.64
CA PRO A 17 27.24 -1.19 -13.28
C PRO A 17 27.18 -0.98 -11.76
N SER A 18 28.11 -0.18 -11.22
CA SER A 18 28.27 0.06 -9.76
C SER A 18 27.01 0.54 -9.05
N GLN A 19 26.11 1.18 -9.80
CA GLN A 19 24.85 1.77 -9.33
C GLN A 19 23.63 0.84 -9.48
N THR A 20 23.84 -0.46 -9.77
CA THR A 20 22.77 -1.39 -10.19
C THR A 20 22.60 -2.61 -9.29
N TRP A 21 23.66 -3.05 -8.61
CA TRP A 21 23.66 -4.29 -7.81
C TRP A 21 22.56 -4.34 -6.73
N TYR A 22 22.28 -3.22 -6.05
CA TYR A 22 21.38 -3.20 -4.91
C TYR A 22 19.92 -3.43 -5.31
N TYR A 23 19.41 -2.74 -6.36
CA TYR A 23 18.01 -2.90 -6.75
C TYR A 23 17.76 -4.23 -7.45
N ILE A 24 18.74 -4.78 -8.17
CA ILE A 24 18.69 -6.18 -8.64
C ILE A 24 18.58 -7.13 -7.46
N THR A 25 19.42 -6.96 -6.43
CA THR A 25 19.38 -7.80 -5.22
C THR A 25 18.02 -7.74 -4.52
N LEU A 26 17.44 -6.55 -4.34
CA LEU A 26 16.11 -6.39 -3.75
C LEU A 26 15.00 -7.05 -4.59
N VAL A 27 15.06 -6.92 -5.92
CA VAL A 27 14.12 -7.59 -6.82
C VAL A 27 14.24 -9.12 -6.72
N THR A 28 15.46 -9.67 -6.74
CA THR A 28 15.68 -11.11 -6.55
C THR A 28 15.15 -11.59 -5.20
N LEU A 29 15.41 -10.86 -4.11
CA LEU A 29 14.89 -11.19 -2.78
C LEU A 29 13.35 -11.15 -2.73
N SER A 30 12.73 -10.18 -3.39
CA SER A 30 11.26 -10.12 -3.57
C SER A 30 10.74 -11.37 -4.29
N LEU A 31 11.33 -11.73 -5.44
CA LEU A 31 10.92 -12.92 -6.21
C LEU A 31 11.10 -14.23 -5.42
N CYS A 32 12.19 -14.35 -4.66
CA CYS A 32 12.47 -15.46 -3.76
C CYS A 32 11.64 -15.47 -2.46
N ASN A 33 10.77 -14.47 -2.25
CA ASN A 33 9.98 -14.28 -1.03
C ASN A 33 10.83 -14.25 0.26
N LYS A 34 11.94 -13.50 0.21
CA LYS A 34 12.87 -13.24 1.34
C LYS A 34 12.95 -11.74 1.70
N PRO A 35 11.82 -11.08 2.04
CA PRO A 35 11.80 -9.64 2.28
C PRO A 35 12.55 -9.23 3.57
N GLU A 36 12.81 -10.15 4.49
CA GLU A 36 13.63 -9.94 5.69
C GLU A 36 15.08 -9.52 5.36
N LEU A 37 15.60 -9.94 4.21
CA LEU A 37 16.96 -9.61 3.76
C LEU A 37 17.07 -8.22 3.09
N ILE A 38 15.96 -7.48 2.93
CA ILE A 38 15.98 -6.14 2.31
C ILE A 38 16.72 -5.12 3.18
N ALA A 39 16.52 -5.16 4.50
CA ALA A 39 17.17 -4.23 5.44
C ALA A 39 18.71 -4.28 5.40
N PRO A 40 19.38 -5.45 5.54
CA PRO A 40 20.85 -5.51 5.45
C PRO A 40 21.39 -5.13 4.06
N VAL A 41 20.65 -5.41 2.98
CA VAL A 41 21.06 -4.97 1.63
C VAL A 41 20.99 -3.46 1.48
N LEU A 42 19.93 -2.82 1.99
CA LEU A 42 19.81 -1.35 1.96
C LEU A 42 20.89 -0.69 2.82
N SER A 43 21.14 -1.21 4.03
CA SER A 43 22.23 -0.74 4.89
C SER A 43 23.58 -0.82 4.18
N HIS A 44 23.89 -1.95 3.53
CA HIS A 44 25.11 -2.11 2.74
C HIS A 44 25.18 -1.13 1.54
N ALA A 45 24.05 -0.81 0.92
CA ALA A 45 23.97 0.16 -0.16
C ALA A 45 24.21 1.60 0.32
N PHE A 46 23.68 1.97 1.48
CA PHE A 46 23.97 3.28 2.08
C PHE A 46 25.45 3.43 2.47
N THR A 47 26.08 2.38 3.04
CA THR A 47 27.51 2.45 3.41
C THR A 47 28.45 2.52 2.20
N HIS A 48 28.15 1.83 1.09
CA HIS A 48 29.11 1.62 -0.02
C HIS A 48 28.71 2.22 -1.37
N SER A 49 27.52 2.80 -1.48
CA SER A 49 27.00 3.36 -2.74
C SER A 49 26.24 4.66 -2.57
N ALA A 50 25.90 5.08 -1.33
CA ALA A 50 25.34 6.39 -1.10
C ALA A 50 26.41 7.47 -0.93
N ILE A 51 26.07 8.69 -1.32
CA ILE A 51 26.82 9.90 -0.97
C ILE A 51 26.80 10.03 0.57
N PRO A 52 27.95 10.18 1.26
CA PRO A 52 28.00 10.36 2.71
C PRO A 52 27.12 11.52 3.18
N GLY A 53 26.38 11.33 4.27
CA GLY A 53 25.40 12.32 4.77
C GLY A 53 24.12 12.46 3.94
N SER A 54 23.97 11.78 2.79
CA SER A 54 22.74 11.87 2.00
C SER A 54 21.52 11.17 2.63
N THR A 55 21.73 10.44 3.72
CA THR A 55 20.68 9.95 4.62
C THR A 55 20.13 11.04 5.54
N ASP A 56 20.81 12.18 5.71
CA ASP A 56 20.45 13.17 6.71
C ASP A 56 19.27 14.04 6.28
N ALA A 57 18.38 14.37 7.23
CA ALA A 57 17.16 15.14 6.93
C ALA A 57 17.47 16.53 6.30
N ALA A 58 18.59 17.14 6.66
CA ALA A 58 19.04 18.41 6.07
C ALA A 58 19.44 18.25 4.59
N TYR A 59 20.28 17.26 4.26
CA TYR A 59 20.65 16.94 2.89
C TYR A 59 19.42 16.60 2.05
N VAL A 60 18.54 15.74 2.58
CA VAL A 60 17.31 15.32 1.90
C VAL A 60 16.36 16.48 1.62
N LYS A 61 16.29 17.48 2.53
CA LYS A 61 15.53 18.71 2.30
C LYS A 61 16.12 19.56 1.17
N GLU A 62 17.44 19.74 1.15
CA GLU A 62 18.13 20.47 0.08
C GLU A 62 18.01 19.75 -1.28
N GLU A 63 18.16 18.43 -1.28
CA GLU A 63 18.01 17.61 -2.48
C GLU A 63 16.59 17.69 -3.04
N ARG A 64 15.55 17.67 -2.20
CA ARG A 64 14.16 17.88 -2.65
C ARG A 64 13.94 19.26 -3.27
N ALA A 65 14.53 20.31 -2.70
CA ALA A 65 14.50 21.64 -3.29
C ALA A 65 15.26 21.70 -4.64
N TRP A 66 16.36 20.95 -4.78
CA TRP A 66 17.09 20.80 -6.04
C TRP A 66 16.28 20.01 -7.09
N LEU A 67 15.63 18.91 -6.69
CA LEU A 67 14.76 18.10 -7.55
C LEU A 67 13.58 18.90 -8.11
N ALA A 68 12.97 19.77 -7.30
CA ALA A 68 11.90 20.67 -7.77
C ALA A 68 12.34 21.62 -8.89
N ARG A 69 13.64 21.96 -8.95
CA ARG A 69 14.26 22.76 -10.02
C ARG A 69 14.81 21.93 -11.17
N ASN A 70 14.84 20.59 -11.04
CA ASN A 70 15.48 19.67 -11.98
C ASN A 70 14.51 18.51 -12.32
N PRO A 71 13.41 18.79 -13.06
CA PRO A 71 12.43 17.77 -13.41
C PRO A 71 13.07 16.61 -14.19
N GLY A 72 12.54 15.40 -13.99
CA GLY A 72 13.07 14.17 -14.58
C GLY A 72 14.37 13.63 -13.95
N LYS A 73 15.03 14.37 -13.05
CA LYS A 73 16.13 13.81 -12.25
C LYS A 73 15.58 13.00 -11.08
N LEU A 74 16.18 11.83 -10.83
CA LEU A 74 15.77 10.94 -9.73
C LEU A 74 16.44 11.27 -8.39
N GLY A 75 17.54 12.03 -8.43
CA GLY A 75 18.37 12.45 -7.31
C GLY A 75 19.80 12.72 -7.77
N ARG A 76 20.65 13.19 -6.86
CA ARG A 76 22.05 13.54 -7.12
C ARG A 76 22.94 12.31 -7.27
N VAL A 77 24.05 12.53 -7.97
CA VAL A 77 25.21 11.63 -8.12
C VAL A 77 26.44 12.52 -7.95
N ASP A 78 27.47 12.06 -7.23
CA ASP A 78 28.73 12.78 -7.07
C ASP A 78 29.79 12.37 -8.11
N GLU A 79 30.97 12.97 -8.04
CA GLU A 79 32.08 12.74 -8.98
C GLU A 79 32.65 11.32 -8.88
N GLU A 80 32.57 10.69 -7.70
CA GLU A 80 32.91 9.27 -7.50
C GLU A 80 31.82 8.31 -8.00
N GLY A 81 30.70 8.82 -8.52
CA GLY A 81 29.57 8.02 -8.99
C GLY A 81 28.75 7.36 -7.88
N ARG A 82 28.84 7.84 -6.63
CA ARG A 82 27.91 7.50 -5.55
C ARG A 82 26.62 8.27 -5.74
N GLU A 83 25.54 7.75 -5.19
CA GLU A 83 24.18 8.25 -5.43
C GLU A 83 23.53 8.76 -4.15
N SER A 84 22.60 9.69 -4.22
CA SER A 84 21.87 10.06 -2.99
C SER A 84 21.04 8.90 -2.44
N ALA A 85 20.84 8.85 -1.13
CA ALA A 85 19.95 7.87 -0.50
C ALA A 85 18.51 7.92 -1.08
N LEU A 86 18.01 9.10 -1.47
CA LEU A 86 16.74 9.23 -2.20
C LEU A 86 16.78 8.52 -3.56
N ARG A 87 17.85 8.71 -4.34
CA ARG A 87 18.01 8.11 -5.67
C ARG A 87 18.10 6.59 -5.60
N ILE A 88 18.81 6.06 -4.61
CA ILE A 88 18.89 4.62 -4.30
C ILE A 88 17.50 4.07 -3.96
N LEU A 89 16.83 4.68 -2.97
CA LEU A 89 15.50 4.24 -2.52
C LEU A 89 14.44 4.29 -3.60
N ARG A 90 14.45 5.31 -4.46
CA ARG A 90 13.52 5.42 -5.59
C ARG A 90 13.70 4.29 -6.59
N ARG A 91 14.95 3.94 -6.95
CA ARG A 91 15.20 2.77 -7.83
C ARG A 91 14.83 1.44 -7.17
N CYS A 92 15.08 1.31 -5.87
CA CYS A 92 14.59 0.16 -5.10
C CYS A 92 13.05 0.04 -5.17
N ARG A 93 12.31 1.13 -4.90
CA ARG A 93 10.84 1.16 -4.99
C ARG A 93 10.36 0.85 -6.41
N GLU A 94 10.93 1.51 -7.42
CA GLU A 94 10.56 1.34 -8.83
C GLU A 94 10.82 -0.09 -9.33
N GLY A 95 11.99 -0.66 -9.03
CA GLY A 95 12.34 -2.04 -9.37
C GLY A 95 11.38 -3.05 -8.72
N LEU A 96 11.06 -2.86 -7.43
CA LEU A 96 10.11 -3.71 -6.72
C LEU A 96 8.69 -3.61 -7.29
N VAL A 97 8.18 -2.41 -7.57
CA VAL A 97 6.87 -2.20 -8.21
C VAL A 97 6.82 -2.90 -9.57
N LYS A 98 7.83 -2.68 -10.43
CA LYS A 98 7.91 -3.34 -11.75
C LYS A 98 8.02 -4.86 -11.65
N SER A 99 8.71 -5.38 -10.63
CA SER A 99 8.80 -6.83 -10.40
C SER A 99 7.45 -7.50 -10.11
N GLY A 100 6.44 -6.75 -9.65
CA GLY A 100 5.09 -7.25 -9.39
C GLY A 100 4.38 -7.83 -10.62
N ALA A 101 4.77 -7.40 -11.84
CA ALA A 101 4.26 -7.96 -13.09
C ALA A 101 4.80 -9.38 -13.39
N ILE A 102 5.90 -9.79 -12.76
CA ILE A 102 6.57 -11.08 -12.99
C ILE A 102 6.41 -12.00 -11.76
N GLY A 103 6.67 -11.48 -10.56
CA GLY A 103 6.60 -12.23 -9.31
C GLY A 103 5.23 -12.22 -8.61
N GLY A 104 4.27 -11.47 -9.15
CA GLY A 104 2.98 -11.20 -8.54
C GLY A 104 3.03 -10.04 -7.54
N ILE A 105 1.95 -9.26 -7.50
CA ILE A 105 1.76 -8.10 -6.62
C ILE A 105 1.99 -8.43 -5.13
N PRO A 106 1.53 -9.56 -4.55
CA PRO A 106 1.74 -9.85 -3.13
C PRO A 106 3.21 -9.88 -2.69
N LYS A 107 4.11 -10.41 -3.52
CA LYS A 107 5.56 -10.41 -3.22
C LYS A 107 6.13 -9.00 -3.23
N ALA A 108 5.76 -8.20 -4.24
CA ALA A 108 6.15 -6.80 -4.34
C ALA A 108 5.63 -5.97 -3.16
N ILE A 109 4.39 -6.19 -2.70
CA ILE A 109 3.83 -5.54 -1.49
C ILE A 109 4.67 -5.89 -0.26
N ASN A 110 4.96 -7.17 -0.02
CA ASN A 110 5.77 -7.60 1.12
C ASN A 110 7.18 -6.96 1.08
N ALA A 111 7.82 -6.96 -0.09
CA ALA A 111 9.13 -6.35 -0.26
C ALA A 111 9.12 -4.83 -0.04
N LEU A 112 8.12 -4.12 -0.57
CA LEU A 112 7.95 -2.67 -0.38
C LEU A 112 7.63 -2.31 1.08
N TYR A 113 6.88 -3.15 1.79
CA TYR A 113 6.60 -3.00 3.22
C TYR A 113 7.86 -3.14 4.08
N HIS A 114 8.70 -4.15 3.79
CA HIS A 114 10.00 -4.31 4.45
C HIS A 114 10.96 -3.17 4.09
N LEU A 115 10.98 -2.72 2.82
CA LEU A 115 11.76 -1.56 2.40
C LEU A 115 11.35 -0.31 3.18
N ARG A 116 10.04 -0.04 3.32
CA ARG A 116 9.51 1.11 4.09
C ARG A 116 9.91 1.08 5.57
N LYS A 117 10.12 -0.11 6.17
CA LYS A 117 10.46 -0.26 7.59
C LYS A 117 11.93 0.03 7.93
N CYS A 118 12.84 -0.03 6.96
CA CYS A 118 14.29 0.02 7.21
C CYS A 118 14.97 1.35 6.83
N HIS A 119 14.21 2.42 6.60
CA HIS A 119 14.74 3.77 6.41
C HIS A 119 13.86 4.83 7.09
N ASP A 120 14.46 5.97 7.38
CA ASP A 120 13.80 7.06 8.10
C ASP A 120 12.65 7.71 7.32
N PRO A 121 11.64 8.27 8.00
CA PRO A 121 10.47 8.85 7.35
C PRO A 121 10.77 9.97 6.36
N HIS A 122 11.82 10.78 6.56
CA HIS A 122 12.17 11.87 5.64
C HIS A 122 12.69 11.37 4.29
N LEU A 123 13.11 10.10 4.19
CA LEU A 123 13.50 9.44 2.94
C LEU A 123 12.30 8.85 2.17
N LEU A 124 11.09 8.89 2.73
CA LEU A 124 9.85 8.60 1.99
C LEU A 124 9.55 9.72 1.00
N ASP A 125 9.09 9.40 -0.20
CA ASP A 125 8.61 10.46 -1.10
C ASP A 125 7.33 11.07 -0.53
N PRO A 126 7.19 12.41 -0.52
CA PRO A 126 5.97 13.05 -0.07
C PRO A 126 4.83 12.59 -0.96
N LEU A 127 3.68 12.28 -0.35
CA LEU A 127 2.44 12.16 -1.10
C LEU A 127 2.19 13.48 -1.84
N PRO A 128 1.68 13.45 -3.09
CA PRO A 128 1.37 14.68 -3.81
C PRO A 128 0.41 15.51 -2.99
N SER A 129 0.81 16.73 -2.61
CA SER A 129 0.07 17.62 -1.72
C SER A 129 -1.10 18.34 -2.40
N SER A 130 -1.58 17.82 -3.53
CA SER A 130 -2.73 18.31 -4.28
C SER A 130 -3.72 17.16 -4.48
N PRO A 131 -5.02 17.36 -4.21
CA PRO A 131 -6.07 16.38 -4.50
C PRO A 131 -6.40 16.35 -6.01
N SER A 132 -5.44 15.98 -6.84
CA SER A 132 -5.62 15.87 -8.29
C SER A 132 -5.93 14.43 -8.70
N SER A 133 -7.22 14.20 -8.95
CA SER A 133 -7.72 13.26 -9.98
C SER A 133 -7.28 11.79 -9.88
N LEU A 134 -7.25 11.22 -8.67
CA LEU A 134 -7.90 9.91 -8.53
C LEU A 134 -9.40 10.16 -8.43
N HIS A 135 -10.11 10.09 -9.56
CA HIS A 135 -11.55 9.81 -9.51
C HIS A 135 -11.72 8.53 -8.68
N PRO A 136 -12.59 8.51 -7.67
CA PRO A 136 -12.87 7.28 -6.95
C PRO A 136 -13.32 6.19 -7.95
N LEU A 137 -12.68 5.02 -7.89
CA LEU A 137 -13.10 3.84 -8.66
C LEU A 137 -14.56 3.44 -8.38
N SER A 138 -15.15 3.99 -7.31
CA SER A 138 -16.59 4.07 -7.05
C SER A 138 -17.45 4.54 -8.24
N SER A 139 -16.88 5.29 -9.20
CA SER A 139 -17.62 5.74 -10.39
C SER A 139 -17.83 4.65 -11.45
N LEU A 140 -17.10 3.52 -11.39
CA LEU A 140 -17.25 2.40 -12.33
C LEU A 140 -18.26 1.34 -11.86
N TYR A 141 -18.78 1.47 -10.63
CA TYR A 141 -19.84 0.61 -10.10
C TYR A 141 -20.98 1.46 -9.55
N PRO A 142 -22.07 1.65 -10.32
CA PRO A 142 -23.32 2.16 -9.77
C PRO A 142 -23.82 1.17 -8.71
N THR A 143 -23.54 1.45 -7.44
CA THR A 143 -24.10 0.69 -6.34
C THR A 143 -25.51 1.19 -6.09
N THR A 144 -26.46 0.70 -6.89
CA THR A 144 -27.88 0.75 -6.56
C THR A 144 -28.11 -0.13 -5.33
N ARG A 145 -27.99 0.46 -4.14
CA ARG A 145 -28.61 -0.08 -2.92
C ARG A 145 -30.11 0.19 -3.01
N PRO A 146 -30.97 -0.85 -3.07
CA PRO A 146 -32.38 -0.66 -2.79
C PRO A 146 -32.60 -0.46 -1.28
N ASN A 147 -33.72 0.17 -0.93
CA ASN A 147 -34.32 0.23 0.40
C ASN A 147 -33.63 1.13 1.45
N SER A 148 -33.87 2.44 1.33
CA SER A 148 -34.08 3.29 2.52
C SER A 148 -35.54 3.19 2.96
N LEU A 149 -35.81 2.55 4.10
CA LEU A 149 -37.10 2.65 4.78
C LEU A 149 -37.26 4.05 5.39
N PRO A 150 -38.46 4.67 5.36
CA PRO A 150 -38.66 5.99 5.95
C PRO A 150 -38.68 5.92 7.49
N PRO A 151 -38.17 6.94 8.19
CA PRO A 151 -38.21 7.00 9.65
C PRO A 151 -39.63 7.33 10.13
N ASN A 152 -40.24 6.40 10.85
CA ASN A 152 -41.51 6.62 11.53
C ASN A 152 -41.24 7.49 12.78
N THR A 153 -41.79 8.71 12.86
CA THR A 153 -41.77 9.53 14.07
C THR A 153 -43.19 9.85 14.55
N LEU A 154 -43.34 9.88 15.87
CA LEU A 154 -44.59 9.72 16.59
C LEU A 154 -45.31 11.05 16.84
N ASN A 155 -46.64 10.94 17.05
CA ASN A 155 -47.52 11.85 17.81
C ASN A 155 -47.94 13.20 17.20
N ALA A 156 -49.23 13.27 16.85
CA ALA A 156 -50.12 14.33 17.32
C ALA A 156 -51.49 13.71 17.70
N HIS A 157 -51.92 13.90 18.94
CA HIS A 157 -53.04 13.21 19.56
C HIS A 157 -54.25 14.15 19.64
N LYS A 158 -55.36 13.84 18.96
CA LYS A 158 -56.68 14.43 19.24
C LYS A 158 -57.85 13.58 18.74
N ASP A 159 -58.50 12.89 19.67
CA ASP A 159 -59.84 12.29 19.53
C ASP A 159 -60.91 13.41 19.59
N PRO A 160 -62.12 13.24 19.02
CA PRO A 160 -63.10 12.34 19.62
C PRO A 160 -64.00 11.50 18.69
N SER A 161 -64.25 10.26 19.14
CA SER A 161 -65.41 9.37 18.87
C SER A 161 -66.81 10.05 18.86
N PRO A 162 -67.90 9.44 18.28
CA PRO A 162 -68.36 8.11 18.72
C PRO A 162 -69.17 7.16 17.78
N THR A 163 -69.33 5.93 18.28
CA THR A 163 -70.47 4.96 18.13
C THR A 163 -70.56 4.03 16.88
N PRO A 164 -71.18 2.81 17.01
CA PRO A 164 -70.68 1.55 16.43
C PRO A 164 -71.85 0.77 15.73
N PRO A 165 -72.08 -0.56 15.87
CA PRO A 165 -71.23 -1.75 16.06
C PRO A 165 -71.44 -2.86 14.99
N SER A 166 -70.60 -3.90 14.97
CA SER A 166 -70.97 -5.27 14.51
C SER A 166 -69.92 -6.34 14.90
N THR A 167 -70.19 -7.05 15.99
CA THR A 167 -69.75 -8.42 16.31
C THR A 167 -71.01 -9.33 16.28
N PRO A 168 -70.95 -10.69 16.38
CA PRO A 168 -69.84 -11.62 16.66
C PRO A 168 -69.55 -12.54 15.41
N HIS A 169 -69.06 -13.79 15.41
CA HIS A 169 -68.71 -14.82 16.40
C HIS A 169 -67.55 -15.72 15.85
N PRO A 170 -66.78 -16.45 16.70
CA PRO A 170 -65.78 -17.46 16.30
C PRO A 170 -66.36 -18.88 16.58
N PRO A 171 -65.60 -19.94 16.96
CA PRO A 171 -64.24 -20.41 16.64
C PRO A 171 -64.24 -21.85 16.04
N ARG A 172 -63.08 -22.40 15.63
CA ARG A 172 -62.62 -23.75 16.10
C ARG A 172 -61.21 -24.18 15.61
N GLN A 173 -60.36 -24.47 16.59
CA GLN A 173 -59.49 -25.65 16.73
C GLN A 173 -58.69 -26.16 15.51
N ALA A 174 -57.37 -25.94 15.57
CA ALA A 174 -56.39 -27.01 15.32
C ALA A 174 -56.45 -28.03 16.50
N PRO A 175 -55.98 -29.29 16.39
CA PRO A 175 -54.53 -29.56 16.24
C PRO A 175 -54.09 -30.86 15.50
N GLN A 176 -52.77 -30.91 15.25
CA GLN A 176 -51.87 -32.08 15.27
C GLN A 176 -51.90 -33.18 14.18
N THR A 177 -50.76 -33.21 13.48
CA THR A 177 -49.99 -34.28 12.81
C THR A 177 -49.56 -35.46 13.72
N PRO A 178 -48.94 -36.56 13.21
CA PRO A 178 -49.16 -37.31 11.96
C PRO A 178 -49.18 -38.87 12.23
N PRO A 179 -48.51 -39.82 11.51
CA PRO A 179 -49.13 -41.12 11.19
C PRO A 179 -48.58 -42.36 11.95
N SER A 180 -49.27 -43.50 11.83
CA SER A 180 -48.66 -44.82 12.05
C SER A 180 -49.31 -45.94 11.22
N HIS A 181 -48.45 -46.72 10.56
CA HIS A 181 -48.70 -47.87 9.70
C HIS A 181 -49.64 -48.97 10.23
N SER A 182 -50.38 -49.59 9.32
CA SER A 182 -50.16 -50.99 8.89
C SER A 182 -50.79 -51.23 7.52
#